data_AF-A0A553NMI5-F1
#
_entry.id   AF-A0A553NMI5-F1
#
_cell.length_a   1.000
_cell.length_b   1.000
_cell.length_c   1.000
_cell.angle_alpha   90.00
_cell.angle_beta   90.00
_cell.angle_gamma   90.00
#
_symmetry.space_group_name_H-M   'P 1'
#
loop_
_entity.id
_entity.type
_entity.pdbx_description
1 polymer ?
#
loop_
_entity_poly.entity_id
_entity_poly.type
_entity_poly.pdbx_seq_one_letter_code
_entity_poly.pdbx_strand_id
1 'polypeptide(L)'
;MASRDGKFPFPFQPYPIQESFMEALYAALDQGKIGIFESPTGTGKSLSLICGALTWLRDFEEKKKQEAERLLQGTELKSDATVKPDIDNRSRRPAEPDWVSDFVQKKAERDIVNKLKVDEEDEAVKLLRLSKDGVEPESHSPEEEGLIVAEVR
;
A
#
# COMPACT_ATOMS: atom_id res chain seq x y z
N MET A 1 11.78 -27.47 16.59
CA MET A 1 10.94 -27.17 17.76
C MET A 1 10.37 -25.78 17.58
N ALA A 2 9.16 -25.66 17.05
CA ALA A 2 8.47 -24.39 16.86
C ALA A 2 7.04 -24.56 17.38
N SER A 3 6.79 -24.03 18.58
CA SER A 3 5.62 -23.24 18.93
C SER A 3 5.71 -22.90 20.42
N ARG A 4 5.74 -21.61 20.73
CA ARG A 4 5.35 -21.06 22.03
C ARG A 4 4.63 -19.75 21.72
N ASP A 5 3.32 -19.83 21.73
CA ASP A 5 2.36 -18.87 21.19
C ASP A 5 2.44 -17.50 21.89
N GLY A 6 3.37 -16.67 21.45
CA GLY A 6 3.37 -15.22 21.68
C GLY A 6 2.91 -14.49 20.42
N LYS A 7 2.40 -13.26 20.57
CA LYS A 7 1.97 -12.39 19.45
C LYS A 7 3.04 -12.27 18.34
N PHE A 8 4.32 -12.35 18.72
CA PHE A 8 5.46 -12.26 17.82
C PHE A 8 6.20 -13.61 17.76
N PRO A 9 6.35 -14.22 16.57
CA PRO A 9 7.21 -15.38 16.40
C PRO A 9 8.66 -14.99 16.72
N PHE A 10 9.20 -15.60 17.78
CA PHE A 10 10.56 -15.33 18.24
C PHE A 10 11.32 -16.66 18.39
N PRO A 11 12.62 -16.71 18.04
CA PRO A 11 13.38 -17.98 18.03
C PRO A 11 13.63 -18.58 19.43
N PHE A 12 13.44 -17.79 20.48
CA PHE A 12 13.54 -18.18 21.88
C PHE A 12 12.48 -17.44 22.70
N GLN A 13 12.43 -17.63 24.03
CA GLN A 13 11.55 -16.82 24.88
C GLN A 13 12.07 -15.36 24.87
N PRO A 14 11.31 -14.40 24.33
CA PRO A 14 11.76 -13.01 24.30
C PRO A 14 11.88 -12.46 25.73
N TYR A 15 12.82 -11.55 25.93
CA TYR A 15 12.88 -10.75 27.15
C TYR A 15 11.76 -9.72 27.17
N PRO A 16 11.28 -9.27 28.35
CA PRO A 16 10.22 -8.27 28.44
C PRO A 16 10.51 -6.98 27.64
N ILE A 17 11.75 -6.52 27.61
CA ILE A 17 12.14 -5.34 26.81
C ILE A 17 11.99 -5.57 25.30
N GLN A 18 12.20 -6.80 24.82
CA GLN A 18 12.03 -7.17 23.41
C GLN A 18 10.55 -7.24 23.05
N GLU A 19 9.71 -7.77 23.94
CA GLU A 19 8.25 -7.78 23.78
C GLU A 19 7.71 -6.35 23.67
N SER A 20 8.03 -5.48 24.64
CA SER A 20 7.63 -4.07 24.61
C SER A 20 8.12 -3.34 23.37
N PHE A 21 9.35 -3.61 22.93
CA PHE A 21 9.90 -3.06 21.69
C PHE A 21 9.07 -3.49 20.46
N MET A 22 8.77 -4.79 20.34
CA MET A 22 7.99 -5.33 19.23
C MET A 22 6.56 -4.80 19.22
N GLU A 23 5.93 -4.63 20.38
CA GLU A 23 4.59 -4.05 20.51
C GLU A 23 4.55 -2.59 20.09
N ALA A 24 5.50 -1.78 20.56
CA ALA A 24 5.60 -0.38 20.18
C ALA A 24 5.89 -0.22 18.68
N LEU A 25 6.76 -1.06 18.12
CA LEU A 25 7.04 -1.10 16.68
C LEU A 25 5.79 -1.44 15.87
N TYR A 26 5.06 -2.50 16.27
CA TYR A 26 3.84 -2.90 15.59
C TYR A 26 2.81 -1.77 15.60
N ALA A 27 2.62 -1.10 16.74
CA ALA A 27 1.68 0.01 16.86
C ALA A 27 2.04 1.21 15.97
N ALA A 28 3.33 1.54 15.85
CA ALA A 28 3.79 2.62 14.96
C ALA A 28 3.51 2.28 13.49
N LEU A 29 3.79 1.05 13.08
CA LEU A 29 3.52 0.56 11.72
C LEU A 29 2.02 0.52 11.40
N ASP A 30 1.19 0.00 12.31
CA ASP A 30 -0.27 -0.10 12.13
C ASP A 30 -0.94 1.28 12.04
N GLN A 31 -0.33 2.30 12.67
CA GLN A 31 -0.76 3.69 12.57
C GLN A 31 -0.18 4.43 11.35
N GLY A 32 0.75 3.83 10.60
CA GLY A 32 1.45 4.48 9.49
C GLY A 32 2.31 5.67 9.93
N LYS A 33 2.93 5.60 11.11
CA LYS A 33 3.72 6.71 11.70
C LYS A 33 5.19 6.36 11.79
N ILE A 34 6.03 7.40 11.93
CA ILE A 34 7.45 7.25 12.25
C ILE A 34 7.60 7.02 13.75
N GLY A 35 8.30 5.94 14.11
CA GLY A 35 8.70 5.64 15.49
C GLY A 35 10.21 5.70 15.66
N ILE A 36 10.68 6.41 16.69
CA ILE A 36 12.08 6.38 17.14
C ILE A 36 12.19 5.37 18.28
N PHE A 37 13.04 4.36 18.11
CA PHE A 37 13.20 3.27 19.07
C PHE A 37 14.63 3.20 19.59
N GLU A 38 14.81 3.48 20.88
CA GLU A 38 16.07 3.30 21.60
C GLU A 38 16.01 2.02 22.45
N SER A 39 17.15 1.32 22.54
CA SER A 39 17.27 0.15 23.41
C SER A 39 18.74 -0.03 23.81
N PRO A 40 19.05 -0.53 25.02
CA PRO A 40 20.42 -0.84 25.40
C PRO A 40 21.12 -1.77 24.41
N THR A 41 22.42 -1.56 24.20
CA THR A 41 23.23 -2.41 23.31
C THR A 41 23.23 -3.87 23.77
N GLY A 42 23.14 -4.82 22.84
CA GLY A 42 23.18 -6.26 23.16
C GLY A 42 21.83 -6.89 23.53
N THR A 43 20.74 -6.12 23.53
CA THR A 43 19.38 -6.61 23.81
C THR A 43 18.67 -7.22 22.59
N GLY A 44 19.37 -7.41 21.47
CA GLY A 44 18.79 -7.98 20.25
C GLY A 44 17.80 -7.07 19.54
N LYS A 45 18.06 -5.74 19.50
CA LYS A 45 17.26 -4.74 18.75
C LYS A 45 16.99 -5.19 17.31
N SER A 46 18.02 -5.61 16.59
CA SER A 46 17.87 -6.05 15.20
C SER A 46 16.93 -7.24 15.06
N LEU A 47 17.03 -8.23 15.95
CA LEU A 47 16.15 -9.39 15.94
C LEU A 47 14.71 -9.01 16.29
N SER A 48 14.53 -8.19 17.32
CA SER A 48 13.21 -7.70 17.75
C SER A 48 12.55 -6.87 16.65
N LEU A 49 13.32 -6.00 15.98
CA LEU A 49 12.86 -5.21 14.84
C LEU A 49 12.35 -6.10 13.70
N ILE A 50 13.14 -7.11 13.31
CA ILE A 50 12.78 -8.03 12.22
C ILE A 50 11.53 -8.83 12.60
N CYS A 51 11.48 -9.43 13.79
CA CYS A 51 10.33 -10.22 14.24
C CYS A 51 9.05 -9.38 14.32
N GLY A 52 9.13 -8.17 14.88
CA GLY A 52 7.99 -7.25 14.98
C GLY A 52 7.49 -6.79 13.61
N ALA A 53 8.40 -6.38 12.72
CA ALA A 53 8.06 -5.91 11.38
C ALA A 53 7.45 -7.01 10.50
N LEU A 54 8.01 -8.22 10.51
CA LEU A 54 7.48 -9.35 9.74
C LEU A 54 6.10 -9.81 10.25
N THR A 55 5.90 -9.76 11.57
CA THR A 55 4.58 -10.05 12.16
C THR A 55 3.54 -9.05 11.66
N TRP A 56 3.85 -7.75 11.73
CA TRP A 56 2.97 -6.71 11.21
C TRP A 56 2.68 -6.88 9.72
N LEU A 57 3.72 -7.16 8.91
CA LEU A 57 3.55 -7.31 7.47
C LEU A 57 2.59 -8.45 7.12
N ARG A 58 2.76 -9.62 7.74
CA ARG A 58 1.88 -10.77 7.53
C ARG A 58 0.43 -10.43 7.90
N ASP A 59 0.23 -9.84 9.07
CA ASP A 59 -1.10 -9.47 9.56
C ASP A 59 -1.75 -8.41 8.66
N PHE A 60 -0.95 -7.46 8.14
CA PHE A 60 -1.40 -6.43 7.21
C PHE A 60 -1.86 -7.02 5.87
N GLU A 61 -1.08 -7.93 5.29
CA GLU A 61 -1.45 -8.63 4.06
C GLU A 61 -2.74 -9.45 4.23
N GLU A 62 -2.88 -10.14 5.36
CA GLU A 62 -4.07 -10.92 5.68
C GLU A 62 -5.31 -10.03 5.86
N LYS A 63 -5.19 -8.92 6.60
CA LYS A 63 -6.27 -7.93 6.74
C LYS A 63 -6.71 -7.40 5.36
N LYS A 64 -5.76 -7.07 4.48
CA LYS A 64 -6.08 -6.58 3.12
C LYS A 64 -6.78 -7.62 2.27
N LYS A 65 -6.35 -8.89 2.36
CA LYS A 65 -6.99 -9.99 1.66
C LYS A 65 -8.44 -10.20 2.14
N GLN A 66 -8.66 -10.20 3.45
CA GLN A 66 -10.00 -10.35 4.04
C GLN A 66 -10.92 -9.17 3.65
N GLU A 67 -10.40 -7.95 3.62
CA GLU A 67 -11.17 -6.79 3.16
C GLU A 67 -11.58 -6.91 1.69
N ALA A 68 -10.65 -7.36 0.82
CA ALA A 68 -10.96 -7.61 -0.58
C ALA A 68 -12.04 -8.70 -0.75
N GLU A 69 -11.92 -9.82 -0.03
CA GLU A 69 -12.93 -10.89 -0.05
C GLU A 69 -14.31 -10.42 0.44
N ARG A 70 -14.34 -9.60 1.49
CA ARG A 70 -15.59 -9.01 2.01
C ARG A 70 -16.28 -8.11 0.97
N LEU A 71 -15.50 -7.31 0.23
CA LEU A 71 -16.04 -6.46 -0.83
C LEU A 71 -16.64 -7.30 -1.97
N LEU A 72 -16.00 -8.41 -2.34
CA LEU A 72 -16.51 -9.32 -3.37
C LEU A 72 -17.81 -10.01 -2.95
N GLN A 73 -17.88 -10.54 -1.73
CA GLN A 73 -19.12 -11.19 -1.22
C GLN A 73 -20.30 -10.22 -1.14
N GLY A 74 -20.05 -8.93 -0.84
CA GLY A 74 -21.08 -7.90 -0.83
C GLY A 74 -21.72 -7.62 -2.20
N THR A 75 -21.10 -8.04 -3.30
CA THR A 75 -21.62 -7.86 -4.67
C THR A 75 -22.50 -9.00 -5.16
N GLU A 76 -22.34 -10.22 -4.65
CA GLU A 76 -23.12 -11.39 -5.11
C GLU A 76 -24.58 -11.40 -4.62
N LEU A 77 -24.91 -10.69 -3.54
CA LEU A 77 -26.28 -10.65 -2.99
C LEU A 77 -27.22 -9.64 -3.69
N LYS A 78 -26.77 -8.96 -4.77
CA LYS A 78 -27.55 -7.93 -5.47
C LYS A 78 -27.98 -8.30 -6.90
N SER A 79 -27.71 -9.51 -7.39
CA SER A 79 -28.00 -9.91 -8.77
C SER A 79 -29.26 -10.75 -8.98
N ASP A 80 -30.08 -10.99 -7.94
CA ASP A 80 -31.36 -11.71 -8.10
C ASP A 80 -32.54 -10.74 -8.31
N ALA A 81 -32.66 -10.23 -9.53
CA ALA A 81 -33.90 -9.62 -10.04
C ALA A 81 -34.15 -10.07 -11.49
N THR A 82 -34.59 -11.33 -11.61
CA THR A 82 -35.60 -11.83 -12.56
C THR A 82 -35.58 -11.28 -14.00
N VAL A 83 -34.88 -11.96 -14.91
CA VAL A 83 -35.21 -11.92 -16.35
C VAL A 83 -35.33 -13.35 -16.89
N LYS A 84 -36.53 -13.69 -17.37
CA LYS A 84 -36.88 -14.99 -17.95
C LYS A 84 -36.03 -15.29 -19.20
N PRO A 85 -35.59 -16.54 -19.45
CA PRO A 85 -34.89 -16.86 -20.69
C PRO A 85 -35.92 -17.18 -21.78
N ASP A 86 -35.95 -16.37 -22.84
CA ASP A 86 -36.45 -16.82 -24.13
C ASP A 86 -35.28 -17.25 -25.02
N ILE A 87 -35.55 -18.21 -25.88
CA ILE A 87 -34.62 -19.07 -26.58
C ILE A 87 -33.94 -18.30 -27.72
N ASP A 88 -32.63 -18.08 -27.65
CA ASP A 88 -31.78 -18.29 -28.82
C ASP A 88 -30.31 -18.54 -28.48
N ASN A 89 -29.75 -19.53 -29.17
CA ASN A 89 -28.43 -20.11 -28.94
C ASN A 89 -27.43 -19.58 -29.97
N ARG A 90 -26.64 -18.56 -29.61
CA ARG A 90 -25.32 -18.35 -30.23
C ARG A 90 -24.38 -17.57 -29.30
N SER A 91 -23.29 -18.23 -28.90
CA SER A 91 -22.10 -17.64 -28.29
C SER A 91 -22.18 -17.25 -26.80
N ARG A 92 -22.19 -18.24 -25.90
CA ARG A 92 -21.79 -18.03 -24.49
C ARG A 92 -20.27 -17.83 -24.38
N ARG A 93 -19.81 -16.61 -24.59
CA ARG A 93 -18.75 -16.05 -23.72
C ARG A 93 -19.48 -15.13 -22.74
N PRO A 94 -19.26 -15.23 -21.41
CA PRO A 94 -19.75 -14.18 -20.52
C PRO A 94 -19.12 -12.89 -21.02
N ALA A 95 -19.98 -11.96 -21.47
CA ALA A 95 -19.53 -10.63 -21.84
C ALA A 95 -18.74 -10.07 -20.65
N GLU A 96 -17.55 -9.54 -20.92
CA GLU A 96 -16.75 -8.90 -19.89
C GLU A 96 -17.64 -7.87 -19.18
N PRO A 97 -17.68 -7.87 -17.83
CA PRO A 97 -18.51 -6.93 -17.11
C PRO A 97 -18.25 -5.48 -17.56
N ASP A 98 -19.28 -4.64 -17.54
CA ASP A 98 -19.25 -3.26 -18.02
C ASP A 98 -18.07 -2.45 -17.43
N TRP A 99 -17.71 -2.73 -16.16
CA TRP A 99 -16.58 -2.11 -15.48
C TRP A 99 -15.21 -2.41 -16.11
N VAL A 100 -15.05 -3.57 -16.76
CA VAL A 100 -13.80 -3.95 -17.45
C VAL A 100 -13.63 -3.09 -18.70
N SER A 101 -14.72 -2.91 -19.46
CA SER A 101 -14.73 -2.06 -20.65
C SER A 101 -14.54 -0.60 -20.27
N ASP A 102 -15.23 -0.12 -19.23
CA ASP A 102 -15.04 1.23 -18.68
C ASP A 102 -13.61 1.49 -18.21
N PHE A 103 -12.97 0.50 -17.56
CA PHE A 103 -11.59 0.64 -17.10
C PHE A 103 -10.61 0.70 -18.29
N VAL A 104 -10.78 -0.16 -19.29
CA VAL A 104 -9.94 -0.17 -20.51
C VAL A 104 -10.09 1.16 -21.26
N GLN A 105 -11.32 1.64 -21.42
CA GLN A 105 -11.63 2.93 -22.04
C GLN A 105 -10.98 4.09 -21.26
N LYS A 106 -11.22 4.13 -19.95
CA LYS A 106 -10.68 5.18 -19.05
C LYS A 106 -9.16 5.12 -18.90
N LYS A 107 -8.55 3.96 -19.12
CA LYS A 107 -7.09 3.82 -19.18
C LYS A 107 -6.56 4.36 -20.49
N ALA A 108 -7.16 4.00 -21.62
CA ALA A 108 -6.79 4.54 -22.93
C ALA A 108 -6.93 6.07 -22.98
N GLU A 109 -8.00 6.63 -22.42
CA GLU A 109 -8.19 8.09 -22.29
C GLU A 109 -7.10 8.74 -21.43
N ARG A 110 -6.75 8.13 -20.29
CA ARG A 110 -5.67 8.63 -19.42
C ARG A 110 -4.31 8.57 -20.11
N ASP A 111 -4.03 7.50 -20.84
CA ASP A 111 -2.77 7.35 -21.57
C ASP A 111 -2.65 8.40 -22.70
N ILE A 112 -3.76 8.70 -23.39
CA ILE A 112 -3.82 9.79 -24.39
C ILE A 112 -3.60 11.14 -23.72
N VAL A 113 -4.30 11.43 -22.62
CA VAL A 113 -4.17 12.72 -21.90
C VAL A 113 -2.76 12.90 -21.34
N ASN A 114 -2.17 11.85 -20.77
CA ASN A 114 -0.79 11.90 -20.27
C ASN A 114 0.20 12.13 -21.41
N LYS A 115 0.02 11.48 -22.57
CA LYS A 115 0.87 11.68 -23.73
C LYS A 115 0.81 13.12 -24.24
N LEU A 116 -0.39 13.70 -24.33
CA LEU A 116 -0.57 15.10 -24.73
C LEU A 116 0.09 16.08 -23.74
N LYS A 117 -0.01 15.83 -22.43
CA LYS A 117 0.64 16.65 -21.41
C LYS A 117 2.16 16.58 -21.48
N VAL A 118 2.71 15.38 -21.71
CA VAL A 118 4.16 15.20 -21.89
C VAL A 118 4.64 15.94 -23.15
N ASP A 119 3.89 15.84 -24.25
CA ASP A 119 4.23 16.56 -25.49
C ASP A 119 4.16 18.09 -25.29
N GLU A 120 3.19 18.59 -24.53
CA GLU A 120 3.05 20.02 -24.16
C GLU A 120 4.17 20.51 -23.23
N GLU A 121 4.55 19.69 -22.23
CA GLU A 121 5.68 19.96 -21.34
C GLU A 121 7.01 19.96 -22.10
N ASP A 122 7.21 19.01 -23.04
CA ASP A 122 8.40 18.95 -23.88
C ASP A 122 8.48 20.17 -24.82
N GLU A 123 7.36 20.63 -25.37
CA GLU A 123 7.29 21.85 -26.18
C GLU A 123 7.59 23.10 -25.34
N ALA A 124 7.01 23.20 -24.14
CA ALA A 124 7.28 24.29 -23.21
C ALA A 124 8.76 24.31 -22.77
N VAL A 125 9.35 23.15 -22.45
CA VAL A 125 10.78 23.02 -22.12
C VAL A 125 11.65 23.38 -23.30
N LYS A 126 11.26 23.04 -24.53
CA LYS A 126 11.99 23.42 -25.74
C LYS A 126 11.97 24.94 -25.97
N LEU A 127 10.81 25.58 -25.79
CA LEU A 127 10.69 27.04 -25.86
C LEU A 127 11.48 27.73 -24.74
N LEU A 128 11.44 27.19 -23.52
CA LEU A 128 12.24 27.69 -22.41
C LEU A 128 13.73 27.53 -22.66
N ARG A 129 14.20 26.40 -23.19
CA ARG A 129 15.60 26.18 -23.57
C ARG A 129 16.05 27.12 -24.68
N LEU A 130 15.18 27.41 -25.65
CA LEU A 130 15.44 28.43 -26.67
C LEU A 130 15.51 29.86 -26.08
N SER A 131 14.85 30.10 -24.94
CA SER A 131 14.93 31.37 -24.20
C SER A 131 16.05 31.44 -23.15
N LYS A 132 16.62 30.29 -22.76
CA LYS A 132 17.50 30.11 -21.59
C LYS A 132 18.95 29.81 -21.99
N ASP A 133 19.45 30.54 -22.98
CA ASP A 133 20.88 30.86 -23.07
C ASP A 133 21.28 31.95 -22.04
N GLY A 134 20.54 32.06 -20.93
CA GLY A 134 20.90 32.87 -19.77
C GLY A 134 20.02 32.59 -18.55
N VAL A 135 20.68 32.27 -17.42
CA VAL A 135 20.23 32.43 -16.01
C VAL A 135 19.56 31.22 -15.30
N GLU A 136 20.30 30.60 -14.37
CA GLU A 136 19.89 29.80 -13.18
C GLU A 136 19.08 30.65 -12.15
N PRO A 137 18.22 30.14 -11.22
CA PRO A 137 18.56 29.08 -10.24
C PRO A 137 17.40 28.19 -9.65
N GLU A 138 17.81 27.20 -8.84
CA GLU A 138 17.28 26.63 -7.56
C GLU A 138 15.90 27.09 -6.97
N SER A 139 15.20 26.41 -6.05
CA SER A 139 15.24 25.13 -5.30
C SER A 139 13.89 25.00 -4.55
N HIS A 140 13.48 23.81 -4.09
CA HIS A 140 12.48 23.69 -3.02
C HIS A 140 12.63 22.38 -2.24
N SER A 141 12.53 22.47 -0.91
CA SER A 141 12.42 21.38 0.05
C SER A 141 11.40 21.77 1.16
N PRO A 142 11.08 20.91 2.15
CA PRO A 142 10.10 19.83 2.04
C PRO A 142 8.98 19.96 3.11
N GLU A 143 7.88 19.23 2.91
CA GLU A 143 6.70 19.24 3.78
C GLU A 143 6.86 18.32 5.01
N GLU A 144 6.22 18.73 6.11
CA GLU A 144 6.36 18.18 7.47
C GLU A 144 5.75 16.78 7.65
N GLU A 145 6.53 15.83 8.19
CA GLU A 145 6.02 14.55 8.73
C GLU A 145 6.00 14.55 10.26
N GLY A 146 4.83 14.23 10.82
CA GLY A 146 4.59 14.18 12.27
C GLY A 146 5.34 13.02 12.95
N LEU A 147 6.16 13.36 13.95
CA LEU A 147 7.02 12.45 14.70
C LEU A 147 6.35 11.96 15.99
N ILE A 148 6.37 10.65 16.27
CA ILE A 148 6.11 10.11 17.61
C ILE A 148 7.40 9.52 18.19
N VAL A 149 7.79 10.04 19.35
CA VAL A 149 8.92 9.55 20.14
C VAL A 149 8.39 8.59 21.19
N ALA A 150 8.81 7.32 21.13
CA ALA A 150 8.53 6.33 22.16
C ALA A 150 9.84 5.88 22.80
N GLU A 151 10.15 6.44 23.99
CA GLU A 151 11.28 6.00 24.80
C GLU A 151 10.86 4.76 25.60
N VAL A 152 11.33 3.58 25.19
CA VAL A 152 11.12 2.33 25.94
C VAL A 152 12.33 2.14 26.86
N ARG A 153 12.14 2.35 28.17
CA ARG A 153 13.14 2.07 29.21
C ARG A 153 13.06 0.64 29.71
#